data_AF-A0A949D7A5-F1
#
_entry.id   AF-A0A949D7A5-F1
#
_cell.length_a   1.000
_cell.length_b   1.000
_cell.length_c   1.000
_cell.angle_alpha   90.00
_cell.angle_beta   90.00
_cell.angle_gamma   90.00
#
_symmetry.space_group_name_H-M   'P 1'
#
loop_
_entity.id
_entity.type
_entity.pdbx_description
1 polymer ?
#
loop_
_entity_poly.entity_id
_entity_poly.type
_entity_poly.pdbx_seq_one_letter_code
_entity_poly.pdbx_strand_id
1 'polypeptide(L)'
;MLIASYKDFSMAGWAWPHFHPVELACKCRSRGCRGEYWHDPKFIDALEALRGRVGRPLKINSGHRCGVRNVLVGGAPESRHRRIAADISLSGHDRHAFLNAAIDSGFTGIGRGRTFIHLDRRMSPATWTYKGADASWQI
;
A
#
# COMPACT_ATOMS: atom_id res chain seq x y z
N MET A 1 -10.25 9.49 -4.51
CA MET A 1 -11.44 9.20 -5.34
C MET A 1 -11.43 7.76 -5.78
N LEU A 2 -12.54 7.03 -5.63
CA LEU A 2 -12.66 5.67 -6.15
C LEU A 2 -12.95 5.70 -7.66
N ILE A 3 -12.21 4.91 -8.42
CA ILE A 3 -12.40 4.64 -9.85
C ILE A 3 -12.86 3.19 -10.00
N ALA A 4 -13.89 2.95 -10.81
CA ALA A 4 -14.50 1.62 -10.99
C ALA A 4 -13.52 0.60 -11.59
N SER A 5 -12.63 1.05 -12.48
CA SER A 5 -11.49 0.28 -12.97
C SER A 5 -10.27 1.20 -13.15
N TYR A 6 -9.07 0.72 -12.82
CA TYR A 6 -7.83 1.44 -13.15
C TYR A 6 -7.69 1.75 -14.65
N LYS A 7 -8.38 0.98 -15.51
CA LYS A 7 -8.41 1.20 -16.97
C LYS A 7 -9.21 2.44 -17.37
N ASP A 8 -10.13 2.86 -16.50
CA ASP A 8 -10.98 4.04 -16.72
C ASP A 8 -10.27 5.34 -16.27
N PHE A 9 -9.06 5.23 -15.69
CA PHE A 9 -8.28 6.37 -15.23
C PHE A 9 -7.42 6.94 -16.37
N SER A 10 -7.53 8.24 -16.62
CA SER A 10 -6.68 8.94 -17.58
C SER A 10 -5.26 9.11 -17.01
N MET A 11 -4.25 8.65 -17.75
CA MET A 11 -2.84 8.84 -17.40
C MET A 11 -2.28 10.20 -17.83
N ALA A 12 -3.11 11.07 -18.43
CA ALA A 12 -2.67 12.41 -18.81
C ALA A 12 -2.25 13.22 -17.58
N GLY A 13 -1.00 13.71 -17.56
CA GLY A 13 -0.45 14.46 -16.43
C GLY A 13 -0.06 13.60 -15.22
N TRP A 14 0.13 12.29 -15.40
CA TRP A 14 0.59 11.41 -14.32
C TRP A 14 1.98 11.81 -13.80
N ALA A 15 2.07 12.15 -12.51
CA ALA A 15 3.25 12.75 -11.90
C ALA A 15 4.21 11.74 -11.22
N TRP A 16 3.85 10.46 -11.15
CA TRP A 16 4.57 9.46 -10.35
C TRP A 16 5.22 8.38 -11.24
N PRO A 17 6.45 8.61 -11.73
CA PRO A 17 7.05 7.79 -12.78
C PRO A 17 7.30 6.33 -12.37
N HIS A 18 7.33 6.03 -11.06
CA HIS A 18 7.62 4.69 -10.56
C HIS A 18 6.39 3.85 -10.22
N PHE A 19 5.19 4.39 -10.40
CA PHE A 19 3.94 3.68 -10.09
C PHE A 19 2.96 3.76 -11.25
N HIS A 20 2.23 2.68 -11.46
CA HIS A 20 1.10 2.64 -12.36
C HIS A 20 -0.19 2.32 -11.58
N PRO A 21 -1.35 2.93 -11.91
CA PRO A 21 -2.62 2.63 -11.23
C PRO A 21 -2.96 1.14 -11.08
N VAL A 22 -2.55 0.30 -12.05
CA VAL A 22 -2.78 -1.15 -12.01
C VAL A 22 -2.09 -1.85 -10.82
N GLU A 23 -0.95 -1.34 -10.37
CA GLU A 23 -0.21 -1.88 -9.23
C GLU A 23 -0.93 -1.64 -7.91
N LEU A 24 -1.61 -0.49 -7.83
CA LEU A 24 -2.40 -0.03 -6.69
C LEU A 24 -3.86 -0.48 -6.75
N ALA A 25 -4.30 -1.04 -7.88
CA ALA A 25 -5.68 -1.48 -8.07
C ALA A 25 -6.00 -2.81 -7.39
N CYS A 26 -7.29 -3.07 -7.25
CA CYS A 26 -7.82 -4.28 -6.65
C CYS A 26 -7.48 -5.54 -7.47
N LYS A 27 -6.72 -6.45 -6.86
CA LYS A 27 -6.33 -7.74 -7.43
C LYS A 27 -7.35 -8.86 -7.17
N CYS A 28 -8.65 -8.56 -7.26
CA CYS A 28 -9.72 -9.54 -7.04
C CYS A 28 -9.98 -10.49 -8.23
N ARG A 29 -9.26 -10.30 -9.35
CA ARG A 29 -9.40 -11.10 -10.59
C ARG A 29 -10.85 -11.16 -11.08
N SER A 30 -11.51 -9.99 -11.13
CA SER A 30 -12.90 -9.84 -11.60
C SER A 30 -13.97 -10.56 -10.78
N ARG A 31 -13.64 -11.08 -9.59
CA ARG A 31 -14.62 -11.75 -8.71
C ARG A 31 -15.57 -10.80 -7.98
N GLY A 32 -15.23 -9.50 -7.92
CA GLY A 32 -16.08 -8.51 -7.24
C GLY A 32 -15.98 -7.09 -7.76
N CYS A 33 -14.99 -6.77 -8.60
CA CYS A 33 -14.91 -5.50 -9.30
C CYS A 33 -14.07 -5.66 -10.59
N ARG A 34 -14.11 -4.67 -11.48
CA ARG A 34 -13.33 -4.67 -12.74
C ARG A 34 -11.89 -4.15 -12.57
N GLY A 35 -11.35 -4.24 -11.36
CA GLY A 35 -10.07 -3.65 -10.99
C GLY A 35 -10.21 -2.24 -10.40
N GLU A 36 -11.11 -2.07 -9.43
CA GLU A 36 -11.28 -0.82 -8.68
C GLU A 36 -9.93 -0.24 -8.24
N TYR A 37 -9.80 1.08 -8.34
CA TYR A 37 -8.60 1.81 -7.97
C TYR A 37 -8.98 3.02 -7.14
N TRP A 38 -8.33 3.20 -5.99
CA TRP A 38 -8.49 4.40 -5.19
C TRP A 38 -7.37 5.38 -5.52
N HIS A 39 -7.71 6.46 -6.22
CA HIS A 39 -6.78 7.52 -6.56
C HIS A 39 -6.68 8.54 -5.41
N ASP A 40 -5.49 8.69 -4.84
CA ASP A 40 -5.21 9.71 -3.83
C ASP A 40 -3.80 10.26 -4.07
N PRO A 41 -3.66 11.47 -4.62
CA PRO A 41 -2.36 12.05 -4.94
C PRO A 41 -1.39 12.08 -3.76
N LYS A 42 -1.88 12.46 -2.59
CA LYS A 42 -1.08 12.54 -1.36
C LYS A 42 -0.54 11.18 -0.95
N PHE A 43 -1.32 10.12 -1.09
CA PHE A 43 -0.85 8.75 -0.83
C PHE A 43 0.24 8.32 -1.83
N ILE A 44 0.10 8.67 -3.10
CA ILE A 44 1.06 8.29 -4.14
C ILE A 44 2.35 9.14 -4.03
N ASP A 45 2.25 10.42 -3.66
CA ASP A 45 3.40 11.27 -3.31
C ASP A 45 4.26 10.64 -2.20
N ALA A 46 3.61 10.07 -1.18
CA ALA A 46 4.31 9.39 -0.09
C ALA A 46 4.99 8.09 -0.57
N LEU A 47 4.37 7.35 -1.50
CA LEU A 47 5.00 6.17 -2.10
C LEU A 47 6.20 6.55 -2.97
N GLU A 48 6.12 7.65 -3.73
CA GLU A 48 7.20 8.19 -4.56
C GLU A 48 8.36 8.69 -3.70
N ALA A 49 8.07 9.45 -2.65
CA ALA A 49 9.07 9.85 -1.66
C ALA A 49 9.75 8.65 -1.01
N LEU A 50 8.97 7.63 -0.61
CA LEU A 50 9.51 6.39 -0.04
C LEU A 50 10.41 5.67 -1.04
N ARG A 51 9.99 5.54 -2.30
CA ARG A 51 10.81 4.96 -3.37
C ARG A 51 12.13 5.71 -3.51
N GLY A 52 12.10 7.03 -3.53
CA GLY A 52 13.31 7.86 -3.58
C GLY A 52 14.26 7.56 -2.42
N ARG A 53 13.74 7.57 -1.18
CA ARG A 53 14.52 7.35 0.05
C ARG A 53 15.14 5.96 0.13
N VAL A 54 14.40 4.89 -0.22
CA VAL A 54 14.94 3.53 -0.14
C VAL A 54 15.86 3.18 -1.31
N GLY A 55 15.91 4.00 -2.36
CA GLY A 55 16.82 3.80 -3.50
C GLY A 55 16.51 2.57 -4.39
N ARG A 56 15.50 1.75 -4.05
CA ARG A 56 15.12 0.52 -4.78
C ARG A 56 13.63 0.43 -5.09
N PRO A 57 13.20 -0.27 -6.16
CA PRO A 57 11.79 -0.43 -6.52
C PRO A 57 10.91 -0.95 -5.37
N LEU A 58 9.68 -0.42 -5.28
CA LEU A 58 8.68 -0.85 -4.30
C LEU A 58 7.72 -1.86 -4.93
N LYS A 59 7.86 -3.15 -4.60
CA LYS A 59 6.93 -4.17 -5.09
C LYS A 59 5.63 -4.14 -4.28
N ILE A 60 4.56 -3.63 -4.89
CA ILE A 60 3.22 -3.59 -4.29
C ILE A 60 2.56 -4.97 -4.36
N ASN A 61 2.51 -5.67 -3.23
CA ASN A 61 1.82 -6.95 -3.12
C ASN A 61 0.30 -6.75 -3.21
N SER A 62 -0.23 -5.77 -2.45
CA SER A 62 -1.65 -5.42 -2.40
C SER A 62 -1.84 -3.92 -2.24
N GLY A 63 -2.54 -3.28 -3.17
CA GLY A 63 -3.03 -1.89 -3.03
C GLY A 63 -4.47 -1.85 -2.52
N HIS A 64 -5.33 -1.12 -3.22
CA HIS A 64 -6.78 -1.04 -2.96
C HIS A 64 -7.43 -2.44 -2.97
N ARG A 65 -8.49 -2.62 -2.18
CA ARG A 65 -9.32 -3.82 -2.12
C ARG A 65 -10.78 -3.41 -2.20
N CYS A 66 -11.48 -3.94 -3.20
CA CYS A 66 -12.95 -3.90 -3.22
C CYS A 66 -13.51 -4.71 -2.05
N GLY A 67 -14.80 -4.52 -1.74
CA GLY A 67 -15.48 -5.19 -0.62
C GLY A 67 -15.28 -6.71 -0.62
N VAL A 68 -15.47 -7.35 -1.79
CA VAL A 68 -15.29 -8.80 -1.96
C VAL A 68 -13.85 -9.23 -1.66
N ARG A 69 -12.84 -8.55 -2.23
CA ARG A 69 -11.44 -8.91 -1.97
C ARG A 69 -11.08 -8.72 -0.51
N ASN A 70 -11.57 -7.66 0.12
CA ASN A 70 -11.31 -7.38 1.53
C ASN A 70 -11.82 -8.53 2.42
N VAL A 71 -13.06 -8.97 2.20
CA VAL A 71 -13.63 -10.11 2.94
C VAL A 71 -12.85 -11.41 2.67
N LEU A 72 -12.55 -11.71 1.40
CA LEU A 72 -11.84 -12.93 1.01
C LEU A 72 -10.45 -13.08 1.64
N VAL A 73 -9.78 -11.98 2.01
CA VAL A 73 -8.47 -12.01 2.67
C VAL A 73 -8.57 -11.80 4.18
N GLY A 74 -9.77 -11.85 4.75
CA GLY A 74 -10.00 -11.63 6.19
C GLY A 74 -9.72 -10.19 6.63
N GLY A 75 -9.84 -9.21 5.72
CA GLY A 75 -9.65 -7.80 6.03
C GLY A 75 -10.76 -7.25 6.91
N ALA A 76 -10.40 -6.37 7.85
CA ALA A 76 -11.36 -5.69 8.71
C ALA A 76 -12.37 -4.86 7.87
N PRO A 77 -13.63 -4.67 8.33
CA PRO A 77 -14.65 -3.89 7.61
C PRO A 77 -14.18 -2.49 7.21
N GLU A 78 -13.50 -1.81 8.15
CA GLU A 78 -12.92 -0.46 7.99
C GLU A 78 -11.43 -0.48 7.59
N SER A 79 -10.98 -1.53 6.90
CA SER A 79 -9.61 -1.64 6.43
C SER A 79 -9.21 -0.45 5.56
N ARG A 80 -8.02 0.10 5.81
CA ARG A 80 -7.46 1.19 4.99
C ARG A 80 -7.15 0.76 3.55
N HIS A 81 -7.03 -0.55 3.29
CA HIS A 81 -6.98 -1.07 1.92
C HIS A 81 -8.23 -0.78 1.11
N ARG A 82 -9.36 -0.44 1.72
CA ARG A 82 -10.54 0.01 0.96
C ARG A 82 -10.40 1.45 0.45
N ARG A 83 -9.27 2.11 0.75
CA ARG A 83 -8.92 3.48 0.36
C ARG A 83 -7.42 3.58 0.08
N ILE A 84 -6.65 4.08 1.05
CA ILE A 84 -5.28 4.57 0.92
C ILE A 84 -4.28 3.68 1.68
N ALA A 85 -4.14 2.42 1.27
CA ALA A 85 -3.14 1.52 1.85
C ALA A 85 -2.47 0.62 0.82
N ALA A 86 -1.22 0.27 1.10
CA ALA A 86 -0.44 -0.68 0.35
C ALA A 86 0.32 -1.64 1.28
N ASP A 87 0.33 -2.92 0.91
CA ASP A 87 1.26 -3.91 1.45
C ASP A 87 2.44 -4.01 0.48
N ILE A 88 3.63 -3.65 0.95
CA ILE A 88 4.85 -3.56 0.13
C ILE A 88 5.83 -4.65 0.56
N SER A 89 6.39 -5.38 -0.40
CA SER A 89 7.39 -6.41 -0.10
C SER A 89 8.68 -5.79 0.46
N LEU A 90 9.24 -6.42 1.50
CA LEU A 90 10.56 -6.09 2.05
C LEU A 90 11.70 -6.89 1.38
N SER A 91 11.40 -7.69 0.35
CA SER A 91 12.43 -8.44 -0.37
C SER A 91 13.43 -7.47 -1.02
N GLY A 92 14.71 -7.63 -0.69
CA GLY A 92 15.78 -6.75 -1.17
C GLY A 92 15.88 -5.41 -0.43
N HIS A 93 15.16 -5.23 0.67
CA HIS A 93 15.22 -4.02 1.49
C HIS A 93 15.71 -4.36 2.90
N ASP A 94 16.51 -3.47 3.50
CA ASP A 94 16.70 -3.49 4.94
C ASP A 94 15.41 -3.02 5.63
N ARG A 95 14.86 -3.84 6.52
CA ARG A 95 13.52 -3.59 7.09
C ARG A 95 13.48 -2.36 7.99
N HIS A 96 14.55 -2.07 8.73
CA HIS A 96 14.59 -0.99 9.71
C HIS A 96 14.81 0.35 9.00
N ALA A 97 15.73 0.39 8.04
CA ALA A 97 15.91 1.53 7.15
C ALA A 97 14.62 1.80 6.34
N PHE A 98 13.94 0.76 5.84
CA PHE A 98 12.67 0.91 5.13
C PHE A 98 11.58 1.50 6.04
N LEU A 99 11.46 1.02 7.28
CA LEU A 99 10.51 1.54 8.26
C LEU A 99 10.76 3.03 8.54
N ASN A 100 12.00 3.42 8.80
CA ASN A 100 12.36 4.83 9.03
C ASN A 100 12.04 5.68 7.80
N ALA A 101 12.40 5.22 6.61
CA ALA A 101 12.08 5.91 5.36
C ALA A 101 10.56 6.05 5.14
N ALA A 102 9.75 5.07 5.56
CA ALA A 102 8.30 5.15 5.48
C ALA A 102 7.73 6.21 6.45
N ILE A 103 8.23 6.27 7.68
CA ILE A 103 7.87 7.32 8.65
C ILE A 103 8.22 8.70 8.07
N ASP A 104 9.43 8.87 7.56
CA ASP A 104 9.92 10.12 6.96
C ASP A 104 9.19 10.52 5.66
N SER A 105 8.45 9.57 5.06
CA SER A 105 7.60 9.81 3.88
C SER A 105 6.16 10.16 4.26
N GLY A 106 5.84 10.23 5.55
CA GLY A 106 4.53 10.67 6.05
C GLY A 106 3.47 9.58 6.15
N PHE A 107 3.87 8.30 6.21
CA PHE A 107 2.96 7.21 6.53
C PHE A 107 2.66 7.18 8.03
N THR A 108 1.38 7.02 8.38
CA THR A 108 0.88 7.10 9.76
C THR A 108 0.22 5.80 10.23
N GLY A 109 -0.16 4.94 9.30
CA GLY A 109 -0.58 3.57 9.59
C GLY A 109 0.50 2.59 9.15
N ILE A 110 1.09 1.87 10.10
CA ILE A 110 2.25 1.01 9.86
C ILE A 110 2.00 -0.38 10.46
N GLY A 111 1.86 -1.38 9.59
CA GLY A 111 1.75 -2.78 9.99
C GLY A 111 3.01 -3.56 9.64
N ARG A 112 3.71 -4.08 10.65
CA ARG A 112 4.97 -4.81 10.51
C ARG A 112 4.72 -6.28 10.23
N GLY A 113 4.92 -6.72 8.99
CA GLY A 113 4.81 -8.13 8.57
C GLY A 113 6.16 -8.84 8.52
N ARG A 114 6.18 -10.16 8.34
CA ARG A 114 7.44 -10.93 8.23
C ARG A 114 8.24 -10.60 6.97
N THR A 115 7.54 -10.45 5.85
CA THR A 115 8.12 -10.32 4.49
C THR A 115 7.62 -9.07 3.76
N PHE A 116 6.78 -8.28 4.42
CA PHE A 116 6.14 -7.10 3.88
C PHE A 116 5.90 -6.08 5.00
N ILE A 117 5.64 -4.84 4.62
CA ILE A 117 5.15 -3.79 5.49
C ILE A 117 3.85 -3.23 4.92
N HIS A 118 2.87 -3.07 5.79
CA HIS A 118 1.63 -2.38 5.49
C HIS A 118 1.82 -0.89 5.75
N LEU A 119 1.46 -0.06 4.79
CA LEU A 119 1.54 1.40 4.87
C LEU A 119 0.23 2.04 4.43
N ASP A 120 -0.28 2.93 5.26
CA ASP A 120 -1.44 3.77 4.95
C ASP A 120 -1.30 5.19 5.52
N ARG A 121 -2.16 6.10 5.06
CA ARG A 121 -2.20 7.51 5.54
C ARG A 121 -3.49 7.81 6.30
N ARG A 122 -3.66 7.18 7.45
CA ARG A 122 -4.77 7.46 8.39
C ARG A 122 -4.57 8.76 9.18
N MET A 123 -5.68 9.36 9.59
CA MET A 123 -5.68 10.56 10.43
C MET A 123 -5.15 10.28 11.84
N SER A 124 -5.60 9.19 12.47
CA SER A 124 -5.12 8.75 13.78
C SER A 124 -4.00 7.73 13.58
N PRO A 125 -2.74 8.04 13.92
CA PRO A 125 -1.62 7.13 13.71
C PRO A 125 -1.82 5.80 14.43
N ALA A 126 -1.34 4.72 13.83
CA ALA A 126 -1.37 3.40 14.44
C ALA A 126 -0.23 2.54 13.91
N THR A 127 0.44 1.85 14.84
CA THR A 127 1.50 0.88 14.52
C THR A 127 1.14 -0.46 15.13
N TRP A 128 1.29 -1.54 14.37
CA TRP A 128 1.06 -2.90 14.87
C TRP A 128 2.05 -3.89 14.25
N THR A 129 2.11 -5.09 14.82
CA THR A 129 2.88 -6.22 14.27
C THR A 129 1.92 -7.35 13.92
N TYR A 130 2.06 -7.92 12.72
CA TYR A 130 1.28 -9.10 12.35
C TYR A 130 1.75 -10.32 13.13
N LYS A 131 0.82 -11.24 13.45
CA LYS A 131 1.12 -12.48 14.18
C LYS A 131 2.34 -13.20 13.57
N GLY A 132 3.35 -13.46 14.40
CA GLY A 132 4.57 -14.17 14.01
C GLY A 132 5.61 -13.30 13.31
N ALA A 133 5.42 -11.98 13.25
CA ALA A 133 6.43 -11.06 12.75
C ALA A 133 7.34 -10.49 13.84
N ASP A 134 7.06 -10.68 15.13
CA ASP A 134 7.79 -10.02 16.22
C ASP A 134 9.31 -10.25 16.18
N ALA A 135 9.75 -11.51 16.06
CA ALA A 135 11.17 -11.87 15.93
C ALA A 135 11.86 -11.26 14.69
N SER A 136 11.05 -10.90 13.69
CA SER A 136 11.50 -10.23 12.47
C SER A 136 11.76 -8.73 12.69
N TRP A 137 11.32 -8.13 13.79
CA TRP A 137 11.47 -6.69 14.04
C TRP A 137 12.20 -6.37 15.34
N GLN A 138 12.85 -7.37 15.94
CA GLN A 138 13.81 -7.19 17.01
C GLN A 138 15.12 -6.62 16.44
N ILE A 139 15.82 -5.83 17.25
CA ILE A 139 17.13 -5.22 16.95
C ILE A 139 18.22 -6.24 17.29
#